data_AF-A0A7X3SM30-F1
#
_entry.id   AF-A0A7X3SM30-F1
#
_cell.length_a   1.000
_cell.length_b   1.000
_cell.length_c   1.000
_cell.angle_alpha   90.00
_cell.angle_beta   90.00
_cell.angle_gamma   90.00
#
_symmetry.space_group_name_H-M   'P 1'
#
loop_
_entity.id
_entity.type
_entity.pdbx_description
1 polymer ?
#
loop_
_entity_poly.entity_id
_entity_poly.type
_entity_poly.pdbx_seq_one_letter_code
_entity_poly.pdbx_strand_id
1 'polypeptide(L)'
;MTNEQENQDVQELAFQLADRYIRIQETGEGYDYTIYDMNYRELDGGVYDNPDITITEVLYEIELGLKEPMHRSELEGNIHSYDKLIPIDFEELTEKVEYTEMHWFEDRAKKAANERRIIEKFKAKTSDMFHKINGLTQKEIELNVYAYLQSKIDEYQISINIVGIAIYGSRCRGLEKEGSDLDIVVEYTGCETEDDLFNVFNEDGFMLGGIKVDINPITEGKTGTLGSYLQRAESLLMERQIIITYTVAECSEFHSLGKYYENIHSVDKAIAIFNKIPPEQMNGIPSIGINIHKDGTESYADTSMDILYGETIDLEVLEYMSDITDNPKAIRAIENLIARLPCMKVIGSLDKWKR
;
A
#
# COMPACT_ATOMS: atom_id res chain seq x y z
N MET A 1 -8.26 -30.23 -64.44
CA MET A 1 -6.88 -30.44 -63.97
C MET A 1 -6.86 -29.97 -62.53
N THR A 2 -6.66 -30.93 -61.66
CA THR A 2 -6.56 -30.87 -60.21
C THR A 2 -5.50 -29.85 -59.78
N ASN A 3 -5.83 -29.00 -58.80
CA ASN A 3 -4.84 -28.47 -57.88
C ASN A 3 -5.19 -29.06 -56.52
N GLU A 4 -4.79 -30.33 -56.35
CA GLU A 4 -4.41 -30.86 -55.05
C GLU A 4 -3.19 -30.06 -54.61
N GLN A 5 -3.39 -29.07 -53.74
CA GLN A 5 -2.31 -28.46 -52.97
C GLN A 5 -2.28 -29.17 -51.62
N GLU A 6 -1.38 -30.15 -51.57
CA GLU A 6 -0.63 -30.63 -50.41
C GLU A 6 -1.40 -30.73 -49.08
N ASN A 7 -1.81 -31.97 -48.81
CA ASN A 7 -2.02 -32.49 -47.45
C ASN A 7 -0.69 -32.39 -46.70
N GLN A 8 -0.37 -31.23 -46.13
CA GLN A 8 0.62 -31.15 -45.06
C GLN A 8 -0.05 -31.78 -43.83
N ASP A 9 0.60 -32.75 -43.19
CA ASP A 9 0.24 -33.21 -41.84
C ASP A 9 0.38 -31.99 -40.92
N VAL A 10 -0.72 -31.24 -40.75
CA VAL A 10 -0.77 -30.10 -39.87
C VAL A 10 -0.86 -30.64 -38.45
N GLN A 11 0.28 -30.66 -37.77
CA GLN A 11 0.40 -31.15 -36.41
C GLN A 11 -0.05 -30.11 -35.37
N GLU A 12 -0.27 -28.87 -35.77
CA GLU A 12 -0.55 -27.76 -34.86
C GLU A 12 -1.42 -26.68 -35.51
N LEU A 13 -2.29 -26.07 -34.72
CA LEU A 13 -3.20 -25.02 -35.17
C LEU A 13 -3.39 -23.96 -34.09
N ALA A 14 -3.47 -22.70 -34.51
CA ALA A 14 -3.86 -21.59 -33.64
C ALA A 14 -4.93 -20.72 -34.32
N PHE A 15 -5.96 -20.36 -33.56
CA PHE A 15 -7.06 -19.53 -34.04
C PHE A 15 -7.48 -18.50 -32.99
N GLN A 16 -8.02 -17.39 -33.48
CA GLN A 16 -8.80 -16.47 -32.66
C GLN A 16 -10.29 -16.66 -32.96
N LEU A 17 -11.09 -16.76 -31.91
CA LEU A 17 -12.55 -16.71 -31.95
C LEU A 17 -13.03 -15.61 -31.02
N ALA A 18 -13.52 -14.50 -31.60
CA ALA A 18 -13.87 -13.29 -30.85
C ALA A 18 -12.74 -12.86 -29.88
N ASP A 19 -12.97 -12.97 -28.57
CA ASP A 19 -12.03 -12.64 -27.51
C ASP A 19 -11.36 -13.87 -26.87
N ARG A 20 -11.21 -14.96 -27.63
CA ARG A 20 -10.47 -16.17 -27.23
C ARG A 20 -9.39 -16.54 -28.23
N TYR A 21 -8.27 -17.04 -27.72
CA TYR A 21 -7.26 -17.74 -28.51
C TYR A 21 -7.38 -19.24 -28.27
N ILE A 22 -7.33 -20.02 -29.33
CA ILE A 22 -7.41 -21.49 -29.31
C ILE A 22 -6.09 -22.00 -29.87
N ARG A 23 -5.42 -22.86 -29.12
CA ARG A 23 -4.19 -23.56 -29.50
C ARG A 23 -4.47 -25.07 -29.50
N ILE A 24 -4.11 -25.77 -30.56
CA ILE A 24 -4.26 -27.23 -30.69
C ILE A 24 -2.94 -27.80 -31.18
N GLN A 25 -2.44 -28.87 -30.57
CA GLN A 25 -1.20 -29.54 -30.94
C GLN A 25 -1.35 -31.06 -30.90
N GLU A 26 -0.76 -31.77 -31.86
CA GLU A 26 -0.74 -33.22 -31.94
C GLU A 26 0.09 -33.81 -30.79
N THR A 27 -0.40 -34.89 -30.20
CA THR A 27 0.28 -35.70 -29.20
C THR A 27 0.41 -37.14 -29.69
N GLY A 28 1.10 -38.00 -28.92
CA GLY A 28 1.23 -39.40 -29.29
C GLY A 28 -0.08 -40.20 -29.28
N GLU A 29 -1.13 -39.68 -28.63
CA GLU A 29 -2.43 -40.36 -28.45
C GLU A 29 -3.62 -39.55 -29.02
N GLY A 30 -3.35 -38.42 -29.69
CA GLY A 30 -4.37 -37.57 -30.34
C GLY A 30 -3.97 -36.10 -30.34
N TYR A 31 -4.74 -35.22 -29.67
CA TYR A 31 -4.47 -33.77 -29.64
C TYR A 31 -4.69 -33.15 -28.26
N ASP A 32 -3.81 -32.23 -27.87
CA ASP A 32 -4.02 -31.32 -26.74
C ASP A 32 -4.57 -30.00 -27.25
N TYR A 33 -5.50 -29.40 -26.51
CA TYR A 33 -5.95 -28.03 -26.77
C TYR A 33 -5.88 -27.16 -25.53
N THR A 34 -5.70 -25.86 -25.75
CA THR A 34 -5.73 -24.83 -24.72
C THR A 34 -6.46 -23.60 -25.25
N ILE A 35 -7.30 -23.01 -24.41
CA ILE A 35 -8.09 -21.81 -24.70
C ILE A 35 -7.60 -20.71 -23.77
N TYR A 36 -7.25 -19.56 -24.34
CA TYR A 36 -6.74 -18.40 -23.60
C TYR A 36 -7.69 -17.21 -23.72
N ASP A 37 -7.64 -16.32 -22.72
CA ASP A 37 -8.21 -14.97 -22.81
C ASP A 37 -7.34 -14.05 -23.70
N MET A 38 -7.80 -12.82 -23.90
CA MET A 38 -7.05 -11.81 -24.67
C MET A 38 -5.72 -11.36 -24.03
N ASN A 39 -5.47 -11.76 -22.78
CA ASN A 39 -4.22 -11.54 -22.06
C ASN A 39 -3.37 -12.82 -21.99
N TYR A 40 -3.65 -13.81 -22.83
CA TYR A 40 -2.91 -15.08 -22.89
C TYR A 40 -2.97 -15.92 -21.61
N ARG A 41 -3.96 -15.68 -20.74
CA ARG A 41 -4.20 -16.53 -19.57
C ARG A 41 -5.06 -17.72 -19.96
N GLU A 42 -4.62 -18.91 -19.59
CA GLU A 42 -5.39 -20.14 -19.81
C GLU A 42 -6.74 -20.07 -19.08
N LEU A 43 -7.81 -20.38 -19.82
CA LEU A 43 -9.19 -20.44 -19.35
C LEU A 43 -9.70 -21.88 -19.28
N ASP A 44 -9.32 -22.69 -20.25
CA ASP A 44 -9.67 -24.11 -20.34
C ASP A 44 -8.63 -24.84 -21.18
N GLY A 45 -8.54 -26.14 -20.96
CA GLY A 45 -7.62 -27.01 -21.67
C GLY A 45 -8.03 -28.46 -21.52
N GLY A 46 -7.67 -29.27 -22.50
CA GLY A 46 -8.06 -30.67 -22.49
C GLY A 46 -7.35 -31.48 -23.56
N VAL A 47 -7.66 -32.77 -23.55
CA VAL A 47 -7.03 -33.76 -24.41
C VAL A 47 -8.11 -34.52 -25.18
N TYR A 48 -7.85 -34.74 -26.46
CA TYR A 48 -8.61 -35.61 -27.35
C TYR A 48 -7.81 -36.88 -27.60
N ASP A 49 -8.01 -37.91 -26.76
CA ASP A 49 -7.34 -39.22 -26.86
C ASP A 49 -8.00 -40.12 -27.92
N ASN A 50 -7.97 -39.68 -29.18
CA ASN A 50 -8.47 -40.45 -30.30
C ASN A 50 -7.54 -40.28 -31.50
N PRO A 51 -6.66 -41.25 -31.82
CA PRO A 51 -5.72 -41.12 -32.93
C PRO A 51 -6.39 -41.10 -34.31
N ASP A 52 -7.67 -41.47 -34.41
CA ASP A 52 -8.44 -41.44 -35.65
C ASP A 52 -9.15 -40.08 -35.89
N ILE A 53 -9.19 -39.19 -34.90
CA ILE A 53 -9.77 -37.84 -35.07
C ILE A 53 -8.78 -36.96 -35.82
N THR A 54 -9.27 -36.09 -36.69
CA THR A 54 -8.43 -35.09 -37.35
C THR A 54 -8.36 -33.81 -36.53
N ILE A 55 -7.25 -33.07 -36.61
CA ILE A 55 -7.11 -31.76 -35.94
C ILE A 55 -8.22 -30.76 -36.33
N THR A 56 -8.79 -30.88 -37.54
CA THR A 56 -9.89 -30.02 -38.00
C THR A 56 -11.22 -30.41 -37.35
N GLU A 57 -11.45 -31.70 -37.10
CA GLU A 57 -12.62 -32.16 -36.33
C GLU A 57 -12.52 -31.71 -34.87
N VAL A 58 -11.33 -31.78 -34.26
CA VAL A 58 -11.07 -31.24 -32.92
C VAL A 58 -11.40 -29.74 -32.86
N LEU A 59 -10.90 -28.95 -33.82
CA LEU A 59 -11.20 -27.52 -33.90
C LEU A 59 -12.71 -27.25 -34.03
N TYR A 60 -13.41 -28.04 -34.83
CA TYR A 60 -14.86 -27.90 -35.03
C TYR A 60 -15.64 -28.18 -33.74
N GLU A 61 -15.26 -29.21 -32.99
CA GLU A 61 -15.89 -29.51 -31.71
C GLU A 61 -15.67 -28.42 -30.66
N ILE A 62 -14.44 -27.88 -30.58
CA ILE A 62 -14.11 -26.76 -29.71
C ILE A 62 -14.91 -25.50 -30.10
N GLU A 63 -14.96 -25.16 -31.39
CA GLU A 63 -15.74 -24.01 -31.89
C GLU A 63 -17.23 -24.15 -31.55
N LEU A 64 -17.81 -25.34 -31.79
CA LEU A 64 -19.21 -25.62 -31.49
C LEU A 64 -19.47 -25.45 -30.00
N GLY A 65 -18.62 -26.06 -29.15
CA GLY A 65 -18.74 -25.98 -27.70
C GLY A 65 -18.62 -24.57 -27.13
N LEU A 66 -17.79 -23.72 -27.75
CA LEU A 66 -17.64 -22.31 -27.37
C LEU A 66 -18.83 -21.43 -27.81
N LYS A 67 -19.48 -21.78 -28.92
CA LYS A 67 -20.66 -21.05 -29.43
C LYS A 67 -21.98 -21.48 -28.80
N GLU A 68 -22.01 -22.65 -28.18
CA GLU A 68 -23.18 -23.10 -27.42
C GLU A 68 -23.31 -22.31 -26.12
N PRO A 69 -24.50 -21.78 -25.78
CA PRO A 69 -24.74 -21.12 -24.51
C PRO A 69 -24.80 -22.15 -23.38
N MET A 70 -23.64 -22.61 -22.93
CA MET A 70 -23.46 -23.44 -21.75
C MET A 70 -22.95 -22.55 -20.62
N HIS A 71 -23.81 -22.27 -19.63
CA HIS A 71 -23.58 -21.50 -18.39
C HIS A 71 -22.19 -21.70 -17.71
N ARG A 72 -21.11 -21.22 -18.34
CA ARG A 72 -19.70 -21.33 -17.93
C ARG A 72 -19.13 -19.91 -17.98
N SER A 73 -19.29 -19.17 -16.88
CA SER A 73 -19.19 -17.70 -16.86
C SER A 73 -17.86 -17.12 -17.34
N GLU A 74 -16.74 -17.82 -17.19
CA GLU A 74 -15.41 -17.31 -17.59
C GLU A 74 -15.00 -17.75 -19.01
N LEU A 75 -15.50 -18.89 -19.49
CA LEU A 75 -15.14 -19.45 -20.80
C LEU A 75 -15.92 -18.79 -21.96
N GLU A 76 -17.19 -18.42 -21.72
CA GLU A 76 -18.12 -17.89 -22.74
C GLU A 76 -17.64 -16.61 -23.42
N GLY A 77 -16.99 -15.70 -22.69
CA GLY A 77 -16.47 -14.45 -23.25
C GLY A 77 -17.51 -13.61 -23.99
N ASN A 78 -17.07 -12.93 -25.03
CA ASN A 78 -17.94 -12.21 -25.96
C ASN A 78 -18.12 -13.01 -27.26
N ILE A 79 -18.34 -14.32 -27.14
CA ILE A 79 -18.54 -15.22 -28.28
C ILE A 79 -20.02 -15.24 -28.67
N HIS A 80 -20.26 -15.07 -29.96
CA HIS A 80 -21.56 -15.20 -30.61
C HIS A 80 -21.54 -16.30 -31.67
N SER A 81 -22.71 -16.85 -31.96
CA SER A 81 -22.86 -17.93 -32.95
C SER A 81 -22.37 -17.56 -34.36
N TYR A 82 -22.37 -16.27 -34.70
CA TYR A 82 -21.92 -15.74 -36.00
C TYR A 82 -20.44 -15.36 -36.04
N ASP A 83 -19.71 -15.42 -34.93
CA ASP A 83 -18.28 -15.11 -34.92
C ASP A 83 -17.50 -16.14 -35.72
N LYS A 84 -16.44 -15.70 -36.38
CA LYS A 84 -15.65 -16.54 -37.27
C LYS A 84 -14.31 -16.87 -36.62
N LEU A 85 -13.85 -18.09 -36.85
CA LEU A 85 -12.46 -18.46 -36.62
C LEU A 85 -11.54 -17.68 -37.56
N ILE A 86 -10.57 -17.00 -36.96
CA ILE A 86 -9.51 -16.28 -37.67
C ILE A 86 -8.22 -17.05 -37.43
N PRO A 87 -7.62 -17.68 -38.46
CA PRO A 87 -6.33 -18.33 -38.32
C PRO A 87 -5.28 -17.32 -37.85
N ILE A 88 -4.47 -17.71 -36.87
CA ILE A 88 -3.32 -16.94 -36.41
C ILE A 88 -2.07 -17.82 -36.46
N ASP A 89 -0.91 -17.19 -36.38
CA ASP A 89 0.36 -17.91 -36.37
C ASP A 89 0.54 -18.66 -35.04
N PHE A 90 0.80 -19.97 -35.12
CA PHE A 90 0.91 -20.83 -33.94
C PHE A 90 2.14 -20.49 -33.11
N GLU A 91 3.27 -20.25 -33.77
CA GLU A 91 4.53 -19.90 -33.11
C GLU A 91 4.38 -18.52 -32.44
N GLU A 92 3.79 -17.53 -33.12
CA GLU A 92 3.54 -16.20 -32.56
C GLU A 92 2.62 -16.25 -31.32
N LEU A 93 1.56 -17.07 -31.34
CA LEU A 93 0.71 -17.27 -30.17
C LEU A 93 1.50 -17.91 -29.04
N THR A 94 2.28 -18.96 -29.33
CA THR A 94 3.10 -19.68 -28.35
C THR A 94 4.12 -18.74 -27.71
N GLU A 95 4.86 -17.96 -28.51
CA GLU A 95 5.80 -16.94 -28.01
C GLU A 95 5.11 -15.92 -27.09
N LYS A 96 3.90 -15.46 -27.42
CA LYS A 96 3.16 -14.49 -26.60
C LYS A 96 2.64 -15.08 -25.29
N VAL A 97 2.17 -16.33 -25.32
CA VAL A 97 1.76 -17.07 -24.11
C VAL A 97 2.98 -17.26 -23.21
N GLU A 98 4.06 -17.82 -23.72
CA GLU A 98 5.30 -18.02 -22.97
C GLU A 98 5.88 -16.71 -22.43
N TYR A 99 5.91 -15.65 -23.25
CA TYR A 99 6.33 -14.31 -22.82
C TYR A 99 5.45 -13.79 -21.68
N THR A 100 4.13 -13.93 -21.78
CA THR A 100 3.19 -13.45 -20.77
C THR A 100 3.29 -14.23 -19.48
N GLU A 101 3.38 -15.55 -19.56
CA GLU A 101 3.61 -16.41 -18.39
C GLU A 101 4.94 -16.09 -17.73
N MET A 102 6.03 -16.02 -18.50
CA MET A 102 7.36 -15.67 -18.00
C MET A 102 7.36 -14.31 -17.31
N HIS A 103 6.80 -13.27 -17.94
CA HIS A 103 6.75 -11.94 -17.35
C HIS A 103 5.81 -11.87 -16.14
N TRP A 104 4.72 -12.63 -16.12
CA TRP A 104 3.88 -12.76 -14.93
C TRP A 104 4.64 -13.39 -13.75
N PHE A 105 5.39 -14.47 -13.99
CA PHE A 105 6.23 -15.09 -12.97
C PHE A 105 7.35 -14.15 -12.51
N GLU A 106 8.02 -13.48 -13.45
CA GLU A 106 9.06 -12.50 -13.13
C GLU A 106 8.51 -11.34 -12.29
N ASP A 107 7.36 -10.77 -12.66
CA ASP A 107 6.76 -9.64 -11.96
C ASP A 107 6.26 -10.05 -10.59
N ARG A 108 5.68 -11.25 -10.46
CA ARG A 108 5.32 -11.81 -9.16
C ARG A 108 6.56 -12.08 -8.30
N ALA A 109 7.63 -12.60 -8.89
CA ALA A 109 8.91 -12.82 -8.21
C ALA A 109 9.55 -11.50 -7.76
N LYS A 110 9.54 -10.45 -8.61
CA LYS A 110 10.00 -9.10 -8.30
C LYS A 110 9.17 -8.47 -7.19
N LYS A 111 7.83 -8.57 -7.26
CA LYS A 111 6.90 -8.10 -6.22
C LYS A 111 7.19 -8.79 -4.89
N ALA A 112 7.27 -10.13 -4.89
CA ALA A 112 7.56 -10.92 -3.69
C ALA A 112 8.96 -10.64 -3.12
N ALA A 113 9.98 -10.46 -3.97
CA ALA A 113 11.33 -10.09 -3.53
C ALA A 113 11.37 -8.68 -2.92
N ASN A 114 10.70 -7.71 -3.54
CA ASN A 114 10.59 -6.36 -2.99
C ASN A 114 9.84 -6.36 -1.65
N GLU A 115 8.75 -7.14 -1.55
CA GLU A 115 7.97 -7.30 -0.34
C GLU A 115 8.82 -7.86 0.81
N ARG A 116 9.53 -8.97 0.57
CA ARG A 116 10.48 -9.55 1.54
C ARG A 116 11.51 -8.52 2.01
N ARG A 117 12.11 -7.77 1.08
CA ARG A 117 13.10 -6.73 1.39
C ARG A 117 12.52 -5.61 2.27
N ILE A 118 11.28 -5.19 2.01
CA ILE A 118 10.59 -4.16 2.83
C ILE A 118 10.40 -4.68 4.25
N ILE A 119 9.88 -5.91 4.39
CA ILE A 119 9.62 -6.53 5.69
C ILE A 119 10.93 -6.74 6.46
N GLU A 120 11.97 -7.28 5.82
CA GLU A 120 13.28 -7.49 6.43
C GLU A 120 13.90 -6.20 6.93
N LYS A 121 13.87 -5.12 6.12
CA LYS A 121 14.37 -3.81 6.52
C LYS A 121 13.58 -3.25 7.71
N PHE A 122 12.25 -3.37 7.68
CA PHE A 122 11.38 -2.94 8.77
C PHE A 122 11.69 -3.71 10.06
N LYS A 123 11.81 -5.03 9.99
CA LYS A 123 12.11 -5.89 11.14
C LYS A 123 13.51 -5.66 11.68
N ALA A 124 14.52 -5.46 10.84
CA ALA A 124 15.87 -5.11 11.29
C ALA A 124 15.86 -3.81 12.10
N LYS A 125 15.23 -2.76 11.55
CA LYS A 125 15.05 -1.48 12.24
C LYS A 125 14.26 -1.64 13.55
N THR A 126 13.27 -2.52 13.58
CA THR A 126 12.52 -2.86 14.80
C THR A 126 13.44 -3.50 15.84
N SER A 127 14.22 -4.50 15.46
CA SER A 127 15.15 -5.19 16.35
C SER A 127 16.16 -4.26 17.02
N ASP A 128 16.58 -3.19 16.33
CA ASP A 128 17.55 -2.23 16.85
C ASP A 128 16.94 -1.28 17.91
N MET A 129 15.66 -0.92 17.78
CA MET A 129 15.00 0.04 18.67
C MET A 129 14.06 -0.59 19.70
N PHE A 130 13.73 -1.87 19.54
CA PHE A 130 12.76 -2.55 20.39
C PHE A 130 13.29 -2.72 21.81
N HIS A 131 12.61 -2.14 22.79
CA HIS A 131 12.87 -2.43 24.19
C HIS A 131 12.31 -3.81 24.56
N LYS A 132 13.20 -4.70 25.01
CA LYS A 132 12.85 -6.10 25.32
C LYS A 132 11.75 -6.18 26.38
N ILE A 133 10.80 -7.09 26.18
CA ILE A 133 9.72 -7.37 27.12
C ILE A 133 10.08 -8.62 27.91
N ASN A 134 10.32 -8.47 29.22
CA ASN A 134 10.73 -9.58 30.09
C ASN A 134 11.90 -10.41 29.51
N GLY A 135 12.88 -9.72 28.91
CA GLY A 135 14.04 -10.34 28.26
C GLY A 135 13.79 -10.87 26.84
N LEU A 136 12.53 -10.94 26.39
CA LEU A 136 12.17 -11.40 25.04
C LEU A 136 12.54 -10.35 23.98
N THR A 137 13.16 -10.84 22.91
CA THR A 137 13.45 -10.10 21.68
C THR A 137 12.22 -10.03 20.78
N GLN A 138 12.26 -9.14 19.78
CA GLN A 138 11.24 -9.07 18.73
C GLN A 138 10.94 -10.45 18.10
N LYS A 139 11.98 -11.21 17.74
CA LYS A 139 11.82 -12.52 17.08
C LYS A 139 11.17 -13.56 17.99
N GLU A 140 11.56 -13.58 19.26
CA GLU A 140 10.96 -14.51 20.24
C GLU A 140 9.48 -14.16 20.46
N ILE A 141 9.14 -12.88 20.53
CA ILE A 141 7.74 -12.43 20.61
C ILE A 141 6.95 -12.89 19.39
N GLU A 142 7.44 -12.62 18.18
CA GLU A 142 6.76 -13.05 16.94
C GLU A 142 6.54 -14.57 16.92
N LEU A 143 7.50 -15.37 17.42
CA LEU A 143 7.37 -16.82 17.54
C LEU A 143 6.33 -17.25 18.59
N ASN A 144 6.28 -16.58 19.75
CA ASN A 144 5.27 -16.85 20.77
C ASN A 144 3.86 -16.51 20.27
N VAL A 145 3.71 -15.39 19.55
CA VAL A 145 2.44 -15.00 18.94
C VAL A 145 2.05 -16.02 17.86
N TYR A 146 2.98 -16.45 17.01
CA TYR A 146 2.71 -17.51 16.03
C TYR A 146 2.17 -18.78 16.68
N ALA A 147 2.80 -19.25 17.77
CA ALA A 147 2.35 -20.43 18.49
C ALA A 147 0.96 -20.25 19.12
N TYR A 148 0.67 -19.08 19.68
CA TYR A 148 -0.65 -18.73 20.19
C TYR A 148 -1.72 -18.76 19.08
N LEU A 149 -1.44 -18.13 17.94
CA LEU A 149 -2.37 -18.10 16.81
C LEU A 149 -2.64 -19.48 16.23
N GLN A 150 -1.61 -20.32 16.10
CA GLN A 150 -1.79 -21.71 15.67
C GLN A 150 -2.71 -22.48 16.63
N SER A 151 -2.56 -22.28 17.95
CA SER A 151 -3.46 -22.92 18.91
C SER A 151 -4.92 -22.49 18.73
N LYS A 152 -5.17 -21.22 18.40
CA LYS A 152 -6.52 -20.71 18.12
C LYS A 152 -7.08 -21.24 16.81
N ILE A 153 -6.24 -21.31 15.77
CA ILE A 153 -6.60 -21.89 14.48
C ILE A 153 -7.02 -23.35 14.66
N ASP A 154 -6.26 -24.13 15.43
CA ASP A 154 -6.57 -25.53 15.72
C ASP A 154 -7.82 -25.69 16.61
N GLU A 155 -7.94 -24.89 17.68
CA GLU A 155 -9.07 -24.91 18.63
C GLU A 155 -10.40 -24.66 17.93
N TYR A 156 -10.45 -23.63 17.08
CA TYR A 156 -11.65 -23.20 16.38
C TYR A 156 -11.79 -23.82 14.98
N GLN A 157 -10.85 -24.68 14.57
CA GLN A 157 -10.82 -25.33 13.26
C GLN A 157 -10.90 -24.33 12.09
N ILE A 158 -10.14 -23.24 12.21
CA ILE A 158 -10.16 -22.11 11.28
C ILE A 158 -9.38 -22.48 10.02
N SER A 159 -9.97 -22.30 8.84
CA SER A 159 -9.32 -22.63 7.57
C SER A 159 -8.52 -21.45 7.00
N ILE A 160 -7.41 -21.09 7.65
CA ILE A 160 -6.47 -20.06 7.18
C ILE A 160 -5.00 -20.53 7.20
N ASN A 161 -4.15 -19.83 6.45
CA ASN A 161 -2.70 -19.93 6.56
C ASN A 161 -2.09 -18.59 6.96
N ILE A 162 -1.21 -18.58 7.95
CA ILE A 162 -0.45 -17.38 8.34
C ILE A 162 0.66 -17.16 7.30
N VAL A 163 0.66 -15.99 6.67
CA VAL A 163 1.68 -15.54 5.70
C VAL A 163 2.85 -14.88 6.41
N GLY A 164 2.56 -14.03 7.40
CA GLY A 164 3.60 -13.29 8.11
C GLY A 164 3.09 -12.58 9.37
N ILE A 165 3.99 -12.34 10.31
CA ILE A 165 3.72 -11.67 11.58
C ILE A 165 4.76 -10.59 11.79
N ALA A 166 4.38 -9.43 12.28
CA ALA A 166 5.33 -8.40 12.70
C ALA A 166 4.79 -7.55 13.85
N ILE A 167 5.70 -7.09 14.71
CA ILE A 167 5.41 -6.04 15.70
C ILE A 167 5.28 -4.71 14.98
N TYR A 168 4.19 -3.97 15.22
CA TYR A 168 4.03 -2.60 14.74
C TYR A 168 3.72 -1.66 15.91
N GLY A 169 3.23 -0.45 15.62
CA GLY A 169 2.86 0.51 16.66
C GLY A 169 4.04 1.12 17.40
N SER A 170 3.79 1.62 18.60
CA SER A 170 4.76 2.43 19.36
C SER A 170 6.03 1.66 19.71
N ARG A 171 5.87 0.41 20.18
CA ARG A 171 6.97 -0.46 20.65
C ARG A 171 7.95 -0.84 19.55
N CYS A 172 7.52 -0.91 18.29
CA CYS A 172 8.44 -1.29 17.21
C CYS A 172 9.51 -0.22 16.93
N ARG A 173 9.38 0.98 17.51
CA ARG A 173 10.33 2.09 17.38
C ARG A 173 10.83 2.62 18.72
N GLY A 174 10.57 1.93 19.83
CA GLY A 174 10.95 2.40 21.17
C GLY A 174 10.19 3.66 21.62
N LEU A 175 8.98 3.88 21.08
CA LEU A 175 8.16 5.07 21.31
C LEU A 175 6.99 4.81 22.27
N GLU A 176 6.99 3.65 22.93
CA GLU A 176 5.96 3.29 23.89
C GLU A 176 5.97 4.20 25.12
N LYS A 177 4.79 4.34 25.73
CA LYS A 177 4.60 5.04 27.00
C LYS A 177 4.26 4.02 28.08
N GLU A 178 4.26 4.47 29.34
CA GLU A 178 3.80 3.62 30.44
C GLU A 178 2.36 3.14 30.17
N GLY A 179 2.14 1.83 30.27
CA GLY A 179 0.86 1.20 29.98
C GLY A 179 0.57 0.91 28.49
N SER A 180 1.47 1.20 27.56
CA SER A 180 1.29 0.81 26.15
C SER A 180 1.15 -0.71 26.00
N ASP A 181 0.23 -1.12 25.15
CA ASP A 181 0.04 -2.47 24.62
C ASP A 181 1.15 -2.86 23.63
N LEU A 182 1.09 -4.11 23.14
CA LEU A 182 1.95 -4.65 22.11
C LEU A 182 1.13 -4.95 20.86
N ASP A 183 1.24 -4.08 19.86
CA ASP A 183 0.56 -4.23 18.58
C ASP A 183 1.26 -5.27 17.68
N ILE A 184 0.51 -6.28 17.23
CA ILE A 184 0.97 -7.29 16.28
C ILE A 184 0.07 -7.30 15.05
N VAL A 185 0.66 -7.24 13.86
CA VAL A 185 -0.07 -7.44 12.60
C VAL A 185 0.22 -8.84 12.07
N VAL A 186 -0.83 -9.50 11.57
CA VAL A 186 -0.77 -10.87 11.03
C VAL A 186 -1.37 -10.88 9.64
N GLU A 187 -0.55 -11.11 8.62
CA GLU A 187 -1.06 -11.38 7.28
C GLU A 187 -1.45 -12.86 7.17
N TYR A 188 -2.62 -13.13 6.59
CA TYR A 188 -3.12 -14.49 6.37
C TYR A 188 -3.77 -14.65 4.98
N THR A 189 -3.88 -15.91 4.54
CA THR A 189 -4.75 -16.32 3.42
C THR A 189 -5.83 -17.27 3.91
N GLY A 190 -7.04 -17.16 3.35
CA GLY A 190 -8.19 -17.98 3.70
C GLY A 190 -9.50 -17.26 3.41
N CYS A 191 -10.63 -17.88 3.73
CA CYS A 191 -11.97 -17.31 3.50
C CYS A 191 -12.55 -16.55 4.69
N GLU A 192 -11.90 -16.64 5.86
CA GLU A 192 -12.33 -15.93 7.06
C GLU A 192 -12.18 -14.42 6.93
N THR A 193 -13.07 -13.67 7.58
CA THR A 193 -13.00 -12.21 7.56
C THR A 193 -12.00 -11.67 8.58
N GLU A 194 -11.37 -10.54 8.28
CA GLU A 194 -10.44 -9.87 9.19
C GLU A 194 -11.11 -9.54 10.54
N ASP A 195 -12.39 -9.18 10.53
CA ASP A 195 -13.12 -8.77 11.74
C ASP A 195 -13.44 -10.00 12.63
N ASP A 196 -13.81 -11.14 12.04
CA ASP A 196 -14.05 -12.38 12.79
C ASP A 196 -12.76 -12.89 13.42
N LEU A 197 -11.66 -12.91 12.66
CA LEU A 197 -10.36 -13.29 13.20
C LEU A 197 -9.85 -12.33 14.25
N PHE A 198 -10.13 -11.02 14.13
CA PHE A 198 -9.77 -10.05 15.14
C PHE A 198 -10.43 -10.40 16.48
N ASN A 199 -11.73 -10.74 16.46
CA ASN A 199 -12.45 -11.14 17.65
C ASN A 199 -11.86 -12.43 18.26
N VAL A 200 -11.61 -13.45 17.44
CA VAL A 200 -11.07 -14.74 17.91
C VAL A 200 -9.66 -14.60 18.48
N PHE A 201 -8.77 -13.89 17.78
CA PHE A 201 -7.37 -13.76 18.21
C PHE A 201 -7.20 -12.91 19.47
N ASN A 202 -8.15 -12.04 19.79
CA ASN A 202 -8.08 -11.16 20.96
C ASN A 202 -9.00 -11.59 22.12
N GLU A 203 -9.75 -12.69 21.96
CA GLU A 203 -10.76 -13.16 22.93
C GLU A 203 -10.19 -13.35 24.34
N ASP A 204 -9.05 -14.03 24.46
CA ASP A 204 -8.45 -14.39 25.76
C ASP A 204 -7.64 -13.24 26.39
N GLY A 205 -7.46 -12.13 25.68
CA GLY A 205 -6.58 -11.05 26.10
C GLY A 205 -5.14 -11.54 26.27
N PHE A 206 -4.54 -12.10 25.21
CA PHE A 206 -3.19 -12.66 25.23
C PHE A 206 -2.17 -11.67 25.80
N MET A 207 -1.32 -12.14 26.73
CA MET A 207 -0.34 -11.32 27.43
C MET A 207 1.07 -11.90 27.23
N LEU A 208 2.05 -11.03 26.97
CA LEU A 208 3.46 -11.39 26.96
C LEU A 208 4.24 -10.49 27.93
N GLY A 209 4.91 -11.10 28.91
CA GLY A 209 5.69 -10.37 29.91
C GLY A 209 4.86 -9.33 30.70
N GLY A 210 3.57 -9.58 30.91
CA GLY A 210 2.65 -8.67 31.59
C GLY A 210 2.10 -7.54 30.72
N ILE A 211 2.39 -7.52 29.42
CA ILE A 211 1.87 -6.55 28.45
C ILE A 211 0.80 -7.24 27.59
N LYS A 212 -0.34 -6.55 27.41
CA LYS A 212 -1.42 -7.00 26.53
C LYS A 212 -0.97 -6.96 25.08
N VAL A 213 -1.26 -8.03 24.35
CA VAL A 213 -0.97 -8.16 22.92
C VAL A 213 -2.24 -7.93 22.14
N ASP A 214 -2.22 -6.92 21.28
CA ASP A 214 -3.33 -6.57 20.41
C ASP A 214 -3.01 -7.04 19.00
N ILE A 215 -3.80 -8.00 18.51
CA ILE A 215 -3.52 -8.72 17.27
C ILE A 215 -4.46 -8.25 16.17
N ASN A 216 -3.89 -7.75 15.08
CA ASN A 216 -4.62 -7.24 13.93
C ASN A 216 -4.40 -8.12 12.68
N PRO A 217 -5.36 -9.00 12.34
CA PRO A 217 -5.27 -9.83 11.15
C PRO A 217 -5.59 -9.02 9.87
N ILE A 218 -4.84 -9.27 8.81
CA ILE A 218 -4.97 -8.57 7.53
C ILE A 218 -4.87 -9.55 6.35
N THR A 219 -5.49 -9.18 5.23
CA THR A 219 -5.44 -9.89 3.95
C THR A 219 -4.92 -8.97 2.84
N GLU A 220 -4.24 -9.54 1.84
CA GLU A 220 -3.80 -8.78 0.66
C GLU A 220 -4.98 -8.08 -0.05
N GLY A 221 -6.16 -8.72 -0.07
CA GLY A 221 -7.33 -8.22 -0.80
C GLY A 221 -8.08 -7.06 -0.15
N LYS A 222 -8.09 -6.95 1.19
CA LYS A 222 -8.81 -5.88 1.93
C LYS A 222 -7.86 -4.84 2.48
N THR A 223 -6.90 -5.24 3.30
CA THR A 223 -5.98 -4.32 3.99
C THR A 223 -4.62 -4.18 3.29
N GLY A 224 -4.27 -5.11 2.41
CA GLY A 224 -3.00 -5.15 1.69
C GLY A 224 -1.98 -6.07 2.35
N THR A 225 -0.84 -6.26 1.69
CA THR A 225 0.24 -7.15 2.15
C THR A 225 0.91 -6.62 3.42
N LEU A 226 1.60 -7.48 4.18
CA LEU A 226 2.29 -7.13 5.42
C LEU A 226 3.26 -5.94 5.26
N GLY A 227 4.11 -5.96 4.23
CA GLY A 227 5.06 -4.88 3.96
C GLY A 227 4.37 -3.55 3.64
N SER A 228 3.32 -3.57 2.82
CA SER A 228 2.54 -2.36 2.51
C SER A 228 1.87 -1.78 3.76
N TYR A 229 1.34 -2.65 4.63
CA TYR A 229 0.72 -2.26 5.89
C TYR A 229 1.76 -1.63 6.83
N LEU A 230 2.90 -2.29 7.03
CA LEU A 230 3.97 -1.81 7.91
C LEU A 230 4.52 -0.45 7.49
N GLN A 231 4.67 -0.20 6.18
CA GLN A 231 5.06 1.11 5.67
C GLN A 231 4.05 2.21 6.02
N ARG A 232 2.75 1.95 5.81
CA ARG A 232 1.69 2.91 6.14
C ARG A 232 1.60 3.15 7.65
N ALA A 233 1.66 2.07 8.43
CA ALA A 233 1.63 2.14 9.89
C ALA A 233 2.82 2.93 10.45
N GLU A 234 4.03 2.73 9.90
CA GLU A 234 5.21 3.51 10.29
C GLU A 234 5.06 4.99 9.92
N SER A 235 4.61 5.31 8.70
CA SER A 235 4.38 6.70 8.29
C SER A 235 3.42 7.40 9.25
N LEU A 236 2.29 6.76 9.56
CA LEU A 236 1.31 7.29 10.49
C LEU A 236 1.88 7.48 11.90
N LEU A 237 2.69 6.53 12.37
CA LEU A 237 3.36 6.62 13.67
C LEU A 237 4.33 7.81 13.71
N MET A 238 5.17 7.96 12.68
CA MET A 238 6.13 9.07 12.59
C MET A 238 5.41 10.42 12.49
N GLU A 239 4.34 10.51 11.71
CA GLU A 239 3.53 11.71 11.61
C GLU A 239 2.91 12.09 12.96
N ARG A 240 2.46 11.12 13.77
CA ARG A 240 1.94 11.39 15.12
C ARG A 240 2.98 11.99 16.06
N GLN A 241 4.27 11.75 15.84
CA GLN A 241 5.35 12.37 16.61
C GLN A 241 5.59 13.83 16.22
N ILE A 242 5.05 14.32 15.10
CA ILE A 242 5.23 15.71 14.66
C ILE A 242 4.13 16.57 15.30
N ILE A 243 4.56 17.51 16.13
CA ILE A 243 3.75 18.51 16.81
C ILE A 243 3.97 19.87 16.12
N ILE A 244 2.89 20.46 15.63
CA ILE A 244 2.91 21.81 15.04
C ILE A 244 2.36 22.80 16.06
N THR A 245 3.12 23.85 16.32
CA THR A 245 2.69 24.98 17.17
C THR A 245 2.95 26.31 16.46
N TYR A 246 2.34 27.37 16.97
CA TYR A 246 2.59 28.73 16.55
C TYR A 246 3.50 29.42 17.57
N THR A 247 4.24 30.41 17.08
CA THR A 247 5.02 31.35 17.87
C THR A 247 4.49 32.76 17.62
N VAL A 248 4.63 33.65 18.61
CA VAL A 248 4.32 35.06 18.46
C VAL A 248 5.47 35.87 19.05
N ALA A 249 6.04 36.78 18.27
CA ALA A 249 7.10 37.65 18.73
C ALA A 249 6.69 39.12 18.63
N GLU A 250 7.10 39.92 19.61
CA GLU A 250 6.97 41.39 19.53
C GLU A 250 7.99 42.01 18.54
N CYS A 251 9.06 41.28 18.19
CA CYS A 251 10.08 41.72 17.23
C CYS A 251 10.63 40.54 16.41
N SER A 252 10.33 40.49 15.11
CA SER A 252 10.74 39.42 14.19
C SER A 252 12.22 39.44 13.83
N GLU A 253 12.87 40.60 13.87
CA GLU A 253 14.29 40.74 13.54
C GLU A 253 15.19 40.15 14.63
N PHE A 254 14.81 40.39 15.89
CA PHE A 254 15.50 39.89 17.06
C PHE A 254 14.47 39.53 18.13
N HIS A 255 14.01 38.27 18.15
CA HIS A 255 12.99 37.80 19.09
C HIS A 255 13.33 38.08 20.56
N SER A 256 14.62 38.17 20.90
CA SER A 256 15.13 38.49 22.24
C SER A 256 14.94 39.95 22.68
N LEU A 257 14.63 40.87 21.76
CA LEU A 257 14.42 42.29 22.06
C LEU A 257 12.97 42.64 22.40
N GLY A 258 12.09 41.64 22.50
CA GLY A 258 10.69 41.77 22.91
C GLY A 258 10.19 40.51 23.61
N LYS A 259 8.89 40.43 23.90
CA LYS A 259 8.31 39.17 24.38
C LYS A 259 8.19 38.17 23.24
N TYR A 260 8.50 36.92 23.57
CA TYR A 260 8.38 35.77 22.70
C TYR A 260 7.45 34.75 23.35
N TYR A 261 6.45 34.32 22.60
CA TYR A 261 5.46 33.33 23.03
C TYR A 261 5.59 32.11 22.14
N GLU A 262 5.78 30.95 22.75
CA GLU A 262 5.97 29.67 22.07
C GLU A 262 4.94 28.63 22.53
N ASN A 263 4.93 27.46 21.88
CA ASN A 263 4.05 26.34 22.21
C ASN A 263 2.54 26.68 22.13
N ILE A 264 2.15 27.52 21.16
CA ILE A 264 0.75 27.91 20.97
C ILE A 264 0.08 26.93 20.01
N HIS A 265 -0.77 26.04 20.51
CA HIS A 265 -1.43 25.01 19.68
C HIS A 265 -2.64 25.50 18.85
N SER A 266 -3.07 26.75 19.03
CA SER A 266 -4.28 27.31 18.39
C SER A 266 -3.94 28.56 17.60
N VAL A 267 -4.37 28.58 16.34
CA VAL A 267 -4.28 29.74 15.45
C VAL A 267 -4.97 30.96 16.06
N ASP A 268 -6.16 30.78 16.64
CA ASP A 268 -6.95 31.88 17.20
C ASP A 268 -6.27 32.46 18.43
N LYS A 269 -5.63 31.60 19.23
CA LYS A 269 -4.84 32.05 20.38
C LYS A 269 -3.59 32.82 19.94
N ALA A 270 -2.90 32.37 18.88
CA ALA A 270 -1.74 33.07 18.33
C ALA A 270 -2.15 34.47 17.82
N ILE A 271 -3.21 34.54 17.01
CA ILE A 271 -3.77 35.80 16.51
C ILE A 271 -4.22 36.72 17.66
N ALA A 272 -4.85 36.17 18.70
CA ALA A 272 -5.28 36.95 19.86
C ALA A 272 -4.11 37.52 20.67
N ILE A 273 -2.97 36.81 20.73
CA ILE A 273 -1.73 37.33 21.35
C ILE A 273 -1.14 38.42 20.45
N PHE A 274 -1.02 38.16 19.15
CA PHE A 274 -0.50 39.10 18.16
C PHE A 274 -1.27 40.43 18.17
N ASN A 275 -2.60 40.39 18.14
CA ASN A 275 -3.45 41.59 18.16
C ASN A 275 -3.40 42.38 19.47
N LYS A 276 -2.86 41.81 20.56
CA LYS A 276 -2.69 42.49 21.85
C LYS A 276 -1.35 43.21 21.97
N ILE A 277 -0.45 43.06 20.99
CA ILE A 277 0.84 43.75 21.00
C ILE A 277 0.58 45.25 20.82
N PRO A 278 0.93 46.11 21.80
CA PRO A 278 0.64 47.53 21.73
C PRO A 278 1.50 48.21 20.65
N PRO A 279 0.93 49.12 19.85
CA PRO A 279 1.68 49.89 18.86
C PRO A 279 2.84 50.70 19.46
N GLU A 280 2.84 50.97 20.76
CA GLU A 280 3.87 51.77 21.41
C GLU A 280 5.16 50.99 21.75
N GLN A 281 5.16 49.65 21.59
CA GLN A 281 6.34 48.78 21.75
C GLN A 281 7.17 48.60 20.46
N MET A 282 6.92 49.45 19.44
CA MET A 282 7.32 49.40 18.02
C MET A 282 8.82 49.60 17.67
N ASN A 283 9.77 49.12 18.48
CA ASN A 283 11.14 49.03 17.95
C ASN A 283 11.34 47.78 17.06
N GLY A 284 10.34 46.90 16.97
CA GLY A 284 10.35 45.68 16.16
C GLY A 284 9.07 45.47 15.38
N ILE A 285 9.16 44.66 14.33
CA ILE A 285 8.01 44.20 13.55
C ILE A 285 7.41 42.98 14.27
N PRO A 286 6.16 43.01 14.75
CA PRO A 286 5.58 41.85 15.40
C PRO A 286 5.38 40.72 14.39
N SER A 287 5.47 39.47 14.83
CA SER A 287 5.32 38.30 13.94
C SER A 287 4.50 37.17 14.55
N ILE A 288 3.93 36.36 13.66
CA ILE A 288 3.44 35.01 13.96
C ILE A 288 4.27 34.04 13.14
N GLY A 289 4.89 33.07 13.82
CA GLY A 289 5.63 31.98 13.20
C GLY A 289 4.97 30.62 13.40
N ILE A 290 5.56 29.64 12.74
CA ILE A 290 5.26 28.21 12.91
C ILE A 290 6.48 27.52 13.49
N ASN A 291 6.26 26.59 14.41
CA ASN A 291 7.28 25.72 14.97
C ASN A 291 6.90 24.26 14.75
N ILE A 292 7.85 23.49 14.21
CA ILE A 292 7.75 22.05 14.00
C ILE A 292 8.62 21.37 15.05
N HIS A 293 7.94 20.70 15.99
CA HIS A 293 8.57 19.92 17.03
C HIS A 293 8.38 18.44 16.77
N LYS A 294 9.40 17.64 17.07
CA LYS A 294 9.28 16.18 17.11
C LYS A 294 9.20 15.73 18.57
N ASP A 295 8.11 15.09 18.95
CA ASP A 295 7.91 14.57 20.31
C ASP A 295 9.10 13.69 20.73
N GLY A 296 9.61 13.94 21.93
CA GLY A 296 10.81 13.30 22.48
C GLY A 296 12.16 13.90 22.04
N THR A 297 12.20 14.98 21.25
CA THR A 297 13.44 15.74 20.98
C THR A 297 13.52 17.02 21.81
N GLU A 298 14.71 17.57 21.97
CA GLU A 298 14.92 18.87 22.63
C GLU A 298 14.49 20.02 21.72
N SER A 299 14.03 21.14 22.29
CA SER A 299 13.47 22.27 21.52
C SER A 299 14.46 22.97 20.60
N TYR A 300 15.77 22.84 20.82
CA TYR A 300 16.77 23.39 19.91
C TYR A 300 16.84 22.62 18.57
N ALA A 301 16.27 21.42 18.50
CA ALA A 301 16.16 20.63 17.27
C ALA A 301 14.92 21.01 16.44
N ASP A 302 14.09 21.91 16.95
CA ASP A 302 12.87 22.33 16.27
C ASP A 302 13.18 23.21 15.07
N THR A 303 12.34 23.09 14.05
CA THR A 303 12.34 24.02 12.92
C THR A 303 11.27 25.08 13.17
N SER A 304 11.70 26.32 13.42
CA SER A 304 10.81 27.47 13.55
C SER A 304 11.05 28.49 12.44
N MET A 305 9.98 29.11 11.96
CA MET A 305 10.05 30.20 10.98
C MET A 305 8.89 31.18 11.16
N ASP A 306 9.20 32.48 11.09
CA ASP A 306 8.18 33.53 11.06
C ASP A 306 7.47 33.52 9.69
N ILE A 307 6.16 33.69 9.68
CA ILE A 307 5.31 33.62 8.48
C ILE A 307 4.57 34.93 8.26
N LEU A 308 3.98 35.48 9.33
CA LEU A 308 3.40 36.81 9.35
C LEU A 308 4.41 37.79 9.93
N TYR A 309 4.63 38.89 9.23
CA TYR A 309 5.46 40.02 9.62
C TYR A 309 4.62 41.30 9.55
N GLY A 310 4.16 41.78 10.70
CA GLY A 310 3.22 42.91 10.79
C GLY A 310 1.95 42.61 10.00
N GLU A 311 1.76 43.31 8.88
CA GLU A 311 0.59 43.16 8.01
C GLU A 311 0.83 42.27 6.77
N THR A 312 2.02 41.66 6.66
CA THR A 312 2.43 40.88 5.48
C THR A 312 2.70 39.43 5.85
N ILE A 313 2.02 38.51 5.17
CA ILE A 313 2.33 37.08 5.16
C ILE A 313 3.30 36.85 3.99
N ASP A 314 4.52 36.42 4.30
CA ASP A 314 5.54 36.11 3.30
C ASP A 314 5.71 34.59 3.17
N LEU A 315 5.33 34.04 2.02
CA LEU A 315 5.46 32.62 1.72
C LEU A 315 6.66 32.31 0.84
N GLU A 316 7.34 33.31 0.27
CA GLU A 316 8.53 33.08 -0.56
C GLU A 316 9.70 32.55 0.28
N VAL A 317 9.75 32.93 1.55
CA VAL A 317 10.74 32.42 2.52
C VAL A 317 10.69 30.89 2.68
N LEU A 318 9.56 30.25 2.38
CA LEU A 318 9.40 28.81 2.46
C LEU A 318 10.18 28.05 1.38
N GLU A 319 10.57 28.70 0.28
CA GLU A 319 11.39 28.07 -0.78
C GLU A 319 12.75 27.57 -0.25
N TYR A 320 13.20 28.12 0.87
CA TYR A 320 14.46 27.76 1.52
C TYR A 320 14.29 26.82 2.72
N MET A 321 13.06 26.44 3.07
CA MET A 321 12.73 25.67 4.28
C MET A 321 12.07 24.33 3.91
N SER A 322 12.88 23.36 3.45
CA SER A 322 12.39 22.00 3.12
C SER A 322 11.71 21.31 4.30
N ASP A 323 12.22 21.50 5.51
CA ASP A 323 11.66 20.88 6.73
C ASP A 323 10.20 21.30 7.00
N ILE A 324 9.83 22.51 6.57
CA ILE A 324 8.45 23.01 6.65
C ILE A 324 7.65 22.56 5.43
N THR A 325 8.21 22.69 4.23
CA THR A 325 7.49 22.46 2.98
C THR A 325 7.25 20.98 2.65
N ASP A 326 8.10 20.08 3.15
CA ASP A 326 7.90 18.63 3.06
C ASP A 326 6.96 18.09 4.14
N ASN A 327 6.48 18.94 5.06
CA ASN A 327 5.58 18.56 6.14
C ASN A 327 4.13 19.02 5.86
N PRO A 328 3.22 18.11 5.48
CA PRO A 328 1.84 18.49 5.15
C PRO A 328 1.07 19.09 6.33
N LYS A 329 1.40 18.71 7.58
CA LYS A 329 0.76 19.30 8.77
C LYS A 329 1.16 20.76 8.94
N ALA A 330 2.43 21.09 8.66
CA ALA A 330 2.92 22.46 8.71
C ALA A 330 2.27 23.33 7.63
N ILE A 331 2.21 22.83 6.38
CA ILE A 331 1.51 23.52 5.29
C ILE A 331 0.06 23.81 5.65
N ARG A 332 -0.68 22.81 6.16
CA ARG A 332 -2.07 22.99 6.61
C ARG A 332 -2.20 24.02 7.74
N ALA A 333 -1.22 24.10 8.66
CA ALA A 333 -1.23 25.09 9.74
C ALA A 333 -1.00 26.52 9.21
N ILE A 334 -0.19 26.69 8.18
CA ILE A 334 0.02 27.98 7.50
C ILE A 334 -1.24 28.36 6.70
N GLU A 335 -1.82 27.44 5.93
CA GLU A 335 -3.11 27.66 5.25
C GLU A 335 -4.20 28.09 6.26
N ASN A 336 -4.20 27.41 7.41
CA ASN A 336 -5.12 27.71 8.47
C ASN A 336 -4.94 29.15 8.96
N LEU A 337 -3.71 29.57 9.24
CA LEU A 337 -3.37 30.95 9.62
C LEU A 337 -3.85 31.98 8.58
N ILE A 338 -3.52 31.78 7.30
CA ILE A 338 -3.92 32.69 6.19
C ILE A 338 -5.44 32.85 6.15
N ALA A 339 -6.19 31.74 6.25
CA ALA A 339 -7.65 31.78 6.19
C ALA A 339 -8.30 32.57 7.34
N ARG A 340 -7.64 32.72 8.50
CA ARG A 340 -8.13 33.53 9.64
C ARG A 340 -7.68 34.98 9.57
N LEU A 341 -6.80 35.33 8.62
CA LEU A 341 -6.22 36.65 8.44
C LEU A 341 -6.49 37.20 7.03
N PRO A 342 -7.76 37.31 6.59
CA PRO A 342 -8.10 37.68 5.20
C PRO A 342 -7.70 39.11 4.82
N CYS A 343 -7.39 39.97 5.80
CA CYS A 343 -7.00 41.37 5.58
C CYS A 343 -5.48 41.56 5.44
N MET A 344 -4.67 40.51 5.65
CA MET A 344 -3.22 40.61 5.54
C MET A 344 -2.77 40.51 4.08
N LYS A 345 -1.71 41.22 3.73
CA LYS A 345 -1.09 41.11 2.40
C LYS A 345 -0.36 39.78 2.31
N VAL A 346 -0.68 38.96 1.32
CA VAL A 346 0.03 37.68 1.06
C VAL A 346 1.00 37.83 -0.11
N ILE A 347 2.25 37.43 0.09
CA ILE A 347 3.30 37.35 -0.95
C ILE A 347 3.64 35.87 -1.14
N GLY A 348 3.79 35.43 -2.39
CA GLY A 348 3.99 34.01 -2.73
C GLY A 348 2.71 33.16 -2.73
N SER A 349 2.86 31.84 -2.86
CA SER A 349 1.75 30.87 -2.84
C SER A 349 2.18 29.53 -2.27
N LEU A 350 1.26 28.86 -1.58
CA LEU A 350 1.43 27.48 -1.09
C LEU A 350 1.16 26.41 -2.15
N ASP A 351 0.64 26.76 -3.33
CA ASP A 351 0.17 25.78 -4.32
C ASP A 351 1.24 24.77 -4.75
N LYS A 352 2.53 25.16 -4.69
CA LYS A 352 3.67 24.29 -4.99
C LYS A 352 3.80 23.10 -4.02
N TRP A 353 3.26 23.22 -2.80
CA TRP A 353 3.44 22.27 -1.70
C TRP A 353 2.14 21.63 -1.21
N LYS A 354 1.01 21.93 -1.87
CA LYS A 354 -0.26 21.23 -1.62
C LYS A 354 -0.16 19.82 -2.19
N ARG A 355 -0.15 18.81 -1.32
CA ARG A 355 -0.15 17.38 -1.67
C ARG A 355 -1.47 16.72 -1.27
#